data_AF-A0A212KCZ7-F1
#
_entry.id   AF-A0A212KCZ7-F1
#
_cell.length_a   1.000
_cell.length_b   1.000
_cell.length_c   1.000
_cell.angle_alpha   90.00
_cell.angle_beta   90.00
_cell.angle_gamma   90.00
#
_symmetry.space_group_name_H-M   'P 1'
#
loop_
_entity.id
_entity.type
_entity.pdbx_description
1 polymer ?
#
loop_
_entity_poly.entity_id
_entity_poly.type
_entity_poly.pdbx_seq_one_letter_code
_entity_poly.pdbx_strand_id
1 'polypeptide(L)' 'MLTGPASIAEVALRAGFCDQSHCNRWFNRALGITPRQYRESFFFLNNV' A
#
# COMPACT_ATOMS: atom_id res chain seq x y z
N MET A 1 9.51 -4.37 -5.71
CA MET A 1 9.59 -4.70 -4.27
C MET A 1 8.98 -3.56 -3.45
N LEU A 2 8.00 -3.83 -2.60
CA LEU A 2 7.28 -2.83 -1.78
C LEU A 2 8.12 -2.25 -0.61
N THR A 3 9.43 -2.53 -0.58
CA THR A 3 10.42 -2.13 0.44
C THR A 3 11.22 -0.87 0.07
N GLY A 4 11.03 -0.31 -1.13
CA GLY A 4 11.69 0.93 -1.53
C GLY A 4 11.04 2.20 -0.94
N PRO A 5 11.73 3.35 -0.94
CA PRO A 5 11.24 4.63 -0.41
C PRO A 5 10.04 5.22 -1.18
N ALA A 6 9.48 4.47 -2.14
CA ALA A 6 8.34 4.89 -2.92
C ALA A 6 7.14 5.21 -2.02
N SER A 7 6.64 6.43 -2.16
CA SER A 7 5.42 6.87 -1.50
C SER A 7 4.25 5.97 -1.92
N ILE A 8 3.23 5.86 -1.07
CA ILE A 8 2.02 5.08 -1.42
C ILE A 8 1.38 5.62 -2.72
N ALA A 9 1.47 6.93 -2.97
CA ALA A 9 0.99 7.55 -4.20
C ALA A 9 1.78 7.09 -5.43
N GLU A 10 3.10 7.02 -5.34
CA GLU A 10 3.94 6.52 -6.45
C GLU A 10 3.69 5.04 -6.73
N VAL A 11 3.50 4.23 -5.68
CA VAL A 11 3.11 2.82 -5.82
C VAL A 11 1.74 2.70 -6.49
N ALA A 12 0.77 3.56 -6.13
CA ALA A 12 -0.54 3.59 -6.76
C ALA A 12 -0.45 3.90 -8.26
N LEU A 13 0.33 4.92 -8.64
CA LEU A 13 0.54 5.29 -10.05
C LEU A 13 1.21 4.14 -10.83
N ARG A 14 2.26 3.53 -10.28
CA ARG A 14 2.95 2.38 -10.91
C ARG A 14 2.06 1.14 -11.03
N ALA A 15 1.09 0.98 -10.13
CA ALA A 15 0.10 -0.09 -10.18
C ALA A 15 -1.08 0.21 -11.13
N GLY A 16 -1.09 1.37 -11.81
CA GLY A 16 -2.11 1.75 -12.78
C GLY A 16 -3.33 2.48 -12.21
N PHE A 17 -3.27 2.91 -10.94
CA PHE A 17 -4.31 3.77 -10.36
C PHE A 17 -4.09 5.24 -10.75
N CYS A 18 -5.17 6.00 -10.90
CA CYS A 18 -5.08 7.44 -11.18
C CYS A 18 -4.49 8.23 -10.01
N ASP A 19 -4.74 7.79 -8.77
CA ASP A 19 -4.27 8.43 -7.56
C ASP A 19 -4.26 7.44 -6.38
N GLN A 20 -3.73 7.91 -5.25
CA GLN A 20 -3.67 7.16 -4.00
C GLN A 20 -5.06 6.80 -3.44
N SER A 21 -6.05 7.68 -3.57
CA SER A 21 -7.39 7.47 -3.02
C SER A 21 -8.12 6.34 -3.76
N HIS A 22 -7.98 6.26 -5.07
CA HIS A 22 -8.50 5.16 -5.89
C HIS A 22 -7.85 3.83 -5.51
N CYS A 23 -6.53 3.81 -5.34
CA CYS A 23 -5.81 2.65 -4.83
C CYS A 23 -6.28 2.23 -3.44
N ASN A 24 -6.40 3.18 -2.49
CA ASN A 24 -6.87 2.90 -1.13
C ASN A 24 -8.26 2.27 -1.09
N ARG A 25 -9.20 2.79 -1.89
CA ARG A 25 -10.56 2.23 -1.98
C ARG A 25 -10.56 0.79 -2.50
N TRP A 26 -9.81 0.53 -3.57
CA TRP A 26 -9.70 -0.82 -4.15
C TRP A 26 -8.98 -1.80 -3.23
N PHE A 27 -7.87 -1.37 -2.63
CA PHE A 27 -7.07 -2.20 -1.75
C PHE A 27 -7.85 -2.58 -0.49
N ASN A 28 -8.59 -1.62 0.10
CA ASN A 28 -9.47 -1.91 1.24
C ASN A 28 -10.64 -2.83 0.85
N ARG A 29 -11.20 -2.66 -0.35
CA ARG A 29 -12.24 -3.58 -0.86
C ARG A 29 -11.71 -5.01 -1.06
N ALA A 30 -10.46 -5.16 -1.49
CA ALA A 30 -9.86 -6.46 -1.78
C ALA A 30 -9.29 -7.16 -0.54
N LEU A 31 -8.66 -6.41 0.38
CA LEU A 31 -7.88 -6.95 1.50
C LEU A 31 -8.39 -6.53 2.88
N GLY A 32 -9.41 -5.66 2.96
CA GLY A 32 -10.01 -5.21 4.23
C GLY A 32 -9.15 -4.23 5.05
N ILE A 33 -7.99 -3.81 4.53
CA ILE A 33 -7.06 -2.89 5.17
C ILE A 33 -6.52 -1.89 4.15
N THR A 34 -5.90 -0.80 4.60
CA THR A 34 -5.26 0.17 3.70
C THR A 34 -3.83 -0.26 3.33
N PRO A 35 -3.28 0.20 2.19
CA PRO A 35 -1.88 -0.03 1.82
C PRO A 35 -0.88 0.44 2.89
N ARG A 36 -1.21 1.50 3.64
CA ARG A 36 -0.39 1.99 4.75
C ARG A 36 -0.39 1.00 5.92
N GLN A 37 -1.56 0.55 6.35
CA GLN A 37 -1.67 -0.46 7.42
C GLN A 37 -0.94 -1.75 7.02
N TYR A 38 -1.09 -2.20 5.78
CA TYR A 38 -0.36 -3.36 5.26
C TYR A 38 1.16 -3.18 5.34
N ARG A 39 1.68 -2.00 4.97
CA ARG A 39 3.11 -1.66 5.06
C ARG A 39 3.60 -1.63 6.51
N GLU A 40 2.81 -1.08 7.43
CA GLU A 40 3.14 -1.03 8.86
C GLU A 40 3.11 -2.43 9.50
N SER A 41 2.14 -3.29 9.13
CA SER A 41 2.08 -4.68 9.60
C SER A 41 3.27 -5.52 9.13
N PHE A 42 3.73 -5.33 7.90
CA PHE A 42 4.91 -6.05 7.41
C PHE A 42 6.18 -5.64 8.18
N PHE A 43 6.32 -4.37 8.55
CA PHE A 43 7.44 -3.92 9.39
C PHE A 43 7.41 -4.59 10.78
N PHE A 44 6.24 -4.73 11.39
CA PHE A 44 6.09 -5.40 12.68
C PHE A 44 6.46 -6.90 12.60
N LEU A 45 6.03 -7.60 11.56
CA LEU A 45 6.34 -9.03 11.37
C LEU A 45 7.81 -9.33 11.02
N ASN A 46 8.57 -8.35 10.53
CA ASN A 46 10.00 -8.51 10.22
C ASN A 46 10.93 -8.10 11.38
N ASN A 47 10.38 -7.67 12.52
CA ASN A 47 11.13 -7.28 13.72
C ASN A 47 10.81 -8.20 14.92
N VAL A 48 10.24 -9.38 14.67
CA VAL A 48 10.09 -10.50 15.60
C VAL A 48 10.87 -11.68 15.03
#